data_AF-A0A0M3SJG8-F1
#
_entry.id   AF-A0A0M3SJG8-F1
#
_cell.length_a   1.000
_cell.length_b   1.000
_cell.length_c   1.000
_cell.angle_alpha   90.00
_cell.angle_beta   90.00
_cell.angle_gamma   90.00
#
_symmetry.space_group_name_H-M   'P 1'
#
loop_
_entity.id
_entity.type
_entity.pdbx_description
1 polymer ?
#
loop_
_entity_poly.entity_id
_entity_poly.type
_entity_poly.pdbx_seq_one_letter_code
_entity_poly.pdbx_strand_id
1 'polypeptide(L)'
;MKKMLSVWLSLGLTVSTGVSVVLKDENKNINKYSKFLTSLDDFLYLKVEKEKSVDKLSNKQIEKILKEAFSINEFGINLYKKIDYEILNQEDGELNILFKDKQNSNILNEKIIIKFNLVLFNYDKINDAVYILNNYLFANPLIINKSKYIQIELEDLLKNKFKRLFDRYISSNIFLKSVNEFWEFLDFEEVKNQKNDIIKANFLNNTNLDFRIMRDASNIGVKKSDKYITYYSDKKLMNKEIFNWIKKYSFFNEEITDYNNIFKIESKDEKQITFSLSKKYFNYGKLITLEIIKGTF
;
A
#
# COMPACT_ATOMS: atom_id res chain seq x y z
N MET A 1 -17.51 1.58 -5.06
CA MET A 1 -16.86 1.69 -3.73
C MET A 1 -15.82 2.83 -3.73
N LYS A 2 -16.26 4.08 -3.62
CA LYS A 2 -15.40 5.29 -3.61
C LYS A 2 -14.93 5.72 -2.20
N LYS A 3 -15.08 4.85 -1.19
CA LYS A 3 -15.02 5.23 0.24
C LYS A 3 -13.66 5.03 0.92
N MET A 4 -12.71 4.28 0.36
CA MET A 4 -11.49 3.92 1.09
C MET A 4 -10.39 4.99 1.05
N LEU A 5 -10.36 5.88 0.05
CA LEU A 5 -9.30 6.90 -0.04
C LEU A 5 -9.53 8.01 1.00
N SER A 6 -10.80 8.38 1.19
CA SER A 6 -11.23 9.26 2.27
C SER A 6 -11.06 8.63 3.65
N VAL A 7 -11.28 7.32 3.81
CA VAL A 7 -11.06 6.62 5.09
C VAL A 7 -9.57 6.56 5.47
N TRP A 8 -8.66 6.31 4.52
CA TRP A 8 -7.22 6.24 4.82
C TRP A 8 -6.58 7.61 5.05
N LEU A 9 -7.02 8.66 4.34
CA LEU A 9 -6.56 10.03 4.61
C LEU A 9 -7.17 10.60 5.91
N SER A 10 -8.38 10.18 6.28
CA SER A 10 -8.95 10.46 7.61
C SER A 10 -8.27 9.69 8.77
N LEU A 11 -7.45 8.68 8.45
CA LEU A 11 -6.72 7.86 9.43
C LEU A 11 -5.20 8.10 9.41
N GLY A 12 -4.72 9.07 8.62
CA GLY A 12 -3.31 9.43 8.52
C GLY A 12 -2.93 10.61 9.41
N LEU A 13 -2.26 10.31 10.52
CA LEU A 13 -1.31 11.17 11.23
C LEU A 13 -1.92 12.27 12.11
N THR A 14 -2.32 11.87 13.32
CA THR A 14 -2.15 12.66 14.54
C THR A 14 -0.70 13.16 14.67
N VAL A 15 -0.38 14.29 14.05
CA VAL A 15 0.58 15.28 14.59
C VAL A 15 0.15 16.69 14.13
N SER A 16 -0.92 17.20 14.74
CA SER A 16 -0.97 18.63 15.07
C SER A 16 -1.60 18.78 16.45
N THR A 17 -0.73 18.89 17.45
CA THR A 17 -1.07 19.49 18.73
C THR A 17 -1.74 20.85 18.49
N GLY A 18 -2.96 21.03 18.98
CA GLY A 18 -3.54 22.37 19.14
C GLY A 18 -4.87 22.63 18.46
N VAL A 19 -5.85 21.73 18.53
CA VAL A 19 -7.26 22.15 18.56
C VAL A 19 -7.96 21.40 19.67
N SER A 20 -7.49 21.63 20.90
CA SER A 20 -8.36 21.65 22.07
C SER A 20 -9.29 22.87 21.91
N VAL A 21 -10.18 22.84 20.92
CA VAL A 21 -11.39 23.64 21.04
C VAL A 21 -12.12 23.01 22.20
N VAL A 22 -12.05 23.73 23.30
CA VAL A 22 -13.01 23.79 24.38
C VAL A 22 -14.43 23.59 23.80
N LEU A 23 -14.81 22.33 23.57
CA LEU A 23 -16.20 21.93 23.60
C LEU A 23 -16.49 21.74 25.09
N LYS A 24 -16.70 22.90 25.75
CA LYS A 24 -17.52 22.91 26.94
C LYS A 24 -18.83 22.19 26.59
N ASP A 25 -19.16 21.22 27.41
CA ASP A 25 -20.42 20.48 27.48
C ASP A 25 -21.67 21.37 27.63
N GLU A 26 -21.98 22.24 26.67
CA GLU A 26 -23.18 23.09 26.72
C GLU A 26 -23.81 23.26 25.33
N ASN A 27 -24.51 22.22 24.84
CA ASN A 27 -25.89 22.38 24.35
C ASN A 27 -26.52 21.06 23.87
N LYS A 28 -27.62 20.67 24.54
CA LYS A 28 -28.40 19.45 24.28
C LYS A 28 -29.29 19.48 23.02
N ASN A 29 -29.15 20.46 22.12
CA ASN A 29 -30.03 20.62 20.95
C ASN A 29 -29.29 20.93 19.63
N ILE A 30 -28.09 20.36 19.41
CA ILE A 30 -27.44 20.49 18.10
C ILE A 30 -28.27 19.73 17.05
N ASN A 31 -28.86 20.47 16.11
CA ASN A 31 -29.68 19.94 15.02
C ASN A 31 -28.85 18.95 14.18
N LYS A 32 -29.50 17.90 13.66
CA LYS A 32 -28.86 16.84 12.84
C LYS A 32 -28.06 17.39 11.66
N TYR A 33 -28.48 18.51 11.08
CA TYR A 33 -27.78 19.14 9.96
C TYR A 33 -26.48 19.82 10.42
N SER A 34 -26.50 20.53 11.55
CA SER A 34 -25.31 21.10 12.18
C SER A 34 -24.31 20.00 12.56
N LYS A 35 -24.79 18.88 13.14
CA LYS A 35 -23.96 17.71 13.46
C LYS A 35 -23.27 17.12 12.22
N PHE A 36 -23.99 17.04 11.10
CA PHE A 36 -23.42 16.54 9.85
C PHE A 36 -22.30 17.47 9.36
N LEU A 37 -22.53 18.78 9.36
CA LEU A 37 -21.53 19.76 8.93
C LEU A 37 -20.26 19.66 9.80
N THR A 38 -20.40 19.63 11.13
CA THR A 38 -19.26 19.48 12.04
C THR A 38 -18.59 18.11 12.01
N SER A 39 -19.19 17.12 11.34
CA SER A 39 -18.62 15.78 11.14
C SER A 39 -17.97 15.59 9.77
N LEU A 40 -17.98 16.62 8.92
CA LEU A 40 -17.27 16.57 7.64
C LEU A 40 -15.77 16.42 7.89
N ASP A 41 -15.11 15.75 6.95
CA ASP A 41 -13.65 15.63 6.94
C ASP A 41 -13.04 17.03 6.94
N ASP A 42 -12.04 17.25 7.80
CA ASP A 42 -11.28 18.49 7.84
C ASP A 42 -10.52 18.70 6.52
N PHE A 43 -10.42 17.68 5.66
CA PHE A 43 -9.76 17.76 4.37
C PHE A 43 -10.75 17.87 3.18
N LEU A 44 -10.47 18.82 2.30
CA LEU A 44 -11.15 18.98 1.00
C LEU A 44 -10.17 18.67 -0.14
N TYR A 45 -10.60 17.79 -1.04
CA TYR A 45 -9.74 17.22 -2.06
C TYR A 45 -10.02 17.84 -3.44
N LEU A 46 -8.99 18.32 -4.13
CA LEU A 46 -9.12 18.82 -5.51
C LEU A 46 -8.10 18.20 -6.45
N LYS A 47 -8.63 17.65 -7.55
CA LYS A 47 -7.82 17.29 -8.71
C LYS A 47 -7.36 18.53 -9.48
N VAL A 48 -6.05 18.71 -9.63
CA VAL A 48 -5.41 19.80 -10.36
C VAL A 48 -4.50 19.29 -11.47
N GLU A 49 -4.30 20.09 -12.52
CA GLU A 49 -3.28 19.84 -13.54
C GLU A 49 -1.88 20.13 -12.97
N LYS A 50 -0.84 19.43 -13.45
CA LYS A 50 0.52 19.38 -12.86
C LYS A 50 1.18 20.76 -12.69
N GLU A 51 0.79 21.72 -13.51
CA GLU A 51 1.45 23.03 -13.64
C GLU A 51 0.71 24.14 -12.89
N LYS A 52 -0.44 23.87 -12.26
CA LYS A 52 -1.16 24.89 -11.51
C LYS A 52 -0.61 24.99 -10.09
N SER A 53 0.23 26.01 -9.85
CA SER A 53 0.31 26.61 -8.51
C SER A 53 -1.07 27.16 -8.18
N VAL A 54 -1.77 26.51 -7.26
CA VAL A 54 -3.03 27.02 -6.78
C VAL A 54 -2.76 27.71 -5.45
N ASP A 55 -2.30 28.94 -5.54
CA ASP A 55 -2.25 29.85 -4.39
C ASP A 55 -3.68 30.32 -4.04
N LYS A 56 -4.56 30.41 -5.05
CA LYS A 56 -6.01 30.65 -4.88
C LYS A 56 -6.84 29.80 -5.84
N LEU A 57 -7.89 29.17 -5.31
CA LEU A 57 -8.87 28.41 -6.06
C LEU A 57 -9.95 29.35 -6.54
N SER A 58 -10.46 29.11 -7.75
CA SER A 58 -11.67 29.80 -8.19
C SER A 58 -12.88 29.32 -7.39
N ASN A 59 -13.88 30.19 -7.21
CA ASN A 59 -15.16 29.83 -6.58
C ASN A 59 -15.80 28.60 -7.25
N LYS A 60 -15.66 28.46 -8.57
CA LYS A 60 -16.14 27.27 -9.32
C LYS A 60 -15.46 25.97 -8.90
N GLN A 61 -14.16 26.02 -8.59
CA GLN A 61 -13.44 24.84 -8.11
C GLN A 61 -13.86 24.50 -6.69
N ILE A 62 -14.01 25.49 -5.81
CA ILE A 62 -14.49 25.29 -4.43
C ILE A 62 -15.91 24.71 -4.43
N GLU A 63 -16.79 25.25 -5.26
CA GLU A 63 -18.15 24.70 -5.46
C GLU A 63 -18.12 23.23 -5.83
N LYS A 64 -17.24 22.85 -6.77
CA LYS A 64 -17.11 21.46 -7.21
C LYS A 64 -16.65 20.56 -6.08
N ILE A 65 -15.64 20.97 -5.32
CA ILE A 65 -15.09 20.18 -4.20
C ILE A 65 -16.13 20.00 -3.10
N LEU A 66 -16.83 21.07 -2.72
CA LEU A 66 -17.90 21.00 -1.72
C LEU A 66 -19.03 20.08 -2.18
N LYS A 67 -19.46 20.21 -3.43
CA LYS A 67 -20.47 19.31 -3.99
C LYS A 67 -20.04 17.85 -3.90
N GLU A 68 -18.78 17.54 -4.20
CA GLU A 68 -18.23 16.18 -4.06
C GLU A 68 -18.21 15.72 -2.60
N ALA A 69 -17.74 16.55 -1.67
CA ALA A 69 -17.70 16.26 -0.22
C ALA A 69 -19.09 15.96 0.36
N PHE A 70 -20.13 16.67 -0.09
CA PHE A 70 -21.51 16.42 0.35
C PHE A 70 -22.17 15.24 -0.38
N SER A 71 -21.59 14.75 -1.48
CA SER A 71 -22.17 13.67 -2.30
C SER A 71 -21.90 12.25 -1.77
N ILE A 72 -21.33 12.12 -0.57
CA ILE A 72 -20.97 10.82 0.03
C ILE A 72 -22.20 9.95 0.32
N ASN A 73 -23.35 10.56 0.63
CA ASN A 73 -24.62 9.88 0.88
C ASN A 73 -25.83 10.77 0.53
N GLU A 74 -27.02 10.18 0.47
CA GLU A 74 -28.25 10.92 0.11
C GLU A 74 -28.57 12.07 1.07
N PHE A 75 -28.21 11.93 2.36
CA PHE A 75 -28.42 12.97 3.35
C PHE A 75 -27.60 14.23 3.04
N GLY A 76 -26.30 14.07 2.74
CA GLY A 76 -25.40 15.15 2.37
C GLY A 76 -25.83 15.84 1.07
N ILE A 77 -26.24 15.06 0.06
CA ILE A 77 -26.78 15.59 -1.20
C ILE A 77 -28.00 16.49 -0.95
N ASN A 78 -28.90 16.05 -0.07
CA ASN A 78 -30.10 16.80 0.27
C ASN A 78 -29.80 18.05 1.11
N LEU A 79 -28.82 17.97 2.01
CA LEU A 79 -28.37 19.12 2.80
C LEU A 79 -27.73 20.18 1.89
N TYR A 80 -26.82 19.81 0.99
CA TYR A 80 -26.14 20.73 0.07
C TYR A 80 -27.11 21.54 -0.80
N LYS A 81 -28.28 20.98 -1.12
CA LYS A 81 -29.33 21.70 -1.88
C LYS A 81 -30.00 22.81 -1.07
N LYS A 82 -30.04 22.71 0.25
CA LYS A 82 -30.81 23.57 1.17
C LYS A 82 -29.98 24.63 1.91
N ILE A 83 -28.66 24.55 1.82
CA ILE A 83 -27.74 25.51 2.43
C ILE A 83 -27.03 26.33 1.37
N ASP A 84 -26.68 27.56 1.72
CA ASP A 84 -25.72 28.40 0.99
C ASP A 84 -24.36 28.34 1.71
N TYR A 85 -23.31 28.65 0.96
CA TYR A 85 -21.97 28.76 1.51
C TYR A 85 -21.29 30.04 1.03
N GLU A 86 -20.34 30.52 1.83
CA GLU A 86 -19.56 31.72 1.56
C GLU A 86 -18.10 31.46 1.94
N ILE A 87 -17.18 31.74 1.02
CA ILE A 87 -15.75 31.55 1.23
C ILE A 87 -15.24 32.77 2.00
N LEU A 88 -14.81 32.56 3.24
CA LEU A 88 -14.33 33.63 4.12
C LEU A 88 -12.84 33.91 3.92
N ASN A 89 -12.03 32.86 3.82
CA ASN A 89 -10.59 32.97 3.60
C ASN A 89 -10.06 31.76 2.81
N GLN A 90 -9.02 31.99 2.02
CA GLN A 90 -8.21 30.96 1.39
C GLN A 90 -6.72 31.35 1.40
N GLU A 91 -5.95 30.79 2.32
CA GLU A 91 -4.52 31.07 2.50
C GLU A 91 -3.78 29.77 2.88
N ASP A 92 -2.55 29.60 2.38
CA ASP A 92 -1.64 28.49 2.74
C ASP A 92 -2.19 27.05 2.66
N GLY A 93 -3.20 26.83 1.81
CA GLY A 93 -3.85 25.52 1.69
C GLY A 93 -4.95 25.30 2.73
N GLU A 94 -5.39 26.34 3.43
CA GLU A 94 -6.56 26.34 4.29
C GLU A 94 -7.72 27.08 3.61
N LEU A 95 -8.96 26.64 3.86
CA LEU A 95 -10.18 27.20 3.30
C LEU A 95 -11.24 27.32 4.40
N ASN A 96 -11.59 28.55 4.75
CA ASN A 96 -12.65 28.83 5.72
C ASN A 96 -13.96 29.08 5.00
N ILE A 97 -15.00 28.31 5.34
CA ILE A 97 -16.30 28.37 4.69
C ILE A 97 -17.38 28.59 5.72
N LEU A 98 -18.17 29.64 5.50
CA LEU A 98 -19.39 29.89 6.24
C LEU A 98 -20.57 29.19 5.55
N PHE A 99 -21.20 28.25 6.23
CA PHE A 99 -22.48 27.65 5.85
C PHE A 99 -23.64 28.40 6.51
N LYS A 100 -24.69 28.67 5.72
CA LYS A 100 -25.92 29.34 6.17
C LYS A 100 -27.13 28.73 5.49
N ASP A 101 -28.30 28.90 6.09
CA ASP A 101 -29.55 28.49 5.46
C ASP A 101 -29.79 29.27 4.16
N LYS A 102 -30.28 28.59 3.11
CA LYS A 102 -30.82 29.28 1.93
C LYS A 102 -32.04 30.12 2.30
N GLN A 103 -32.33 31.11 1.46
CA GLN A 103 -33.56 31.89 1.58
C GLN A 103 -34.79 30.94 1.64
N ASN A 104 -35.63 31.11 2.67
CA ASN A 104 -36.79 30.26 3.00
C ASN A 104 -36.46 28.81 3.47
N SER A 105 -35.20 28.52 3.80
CA SER A 105 -34.81 27.34 4.57
C SER A 105 -34.53 27.75 6.02
N ASN A 106 -34.94 26.93 6.98
CA ASN A 106 -34.61 27.09 8.41
C ASN A 106 -34.17 25.72 8.93
N ILE A 107 -33.05 25.20 8.40
CA ILE A 107 -32.57 23.87 8.75
C ILE A 107 -31.30 23.90 9.59
N LEU A 108 -30.46 24.92 9.51
CA LEU A 108 -29.29 25.09 10.38
C LEU A 108 -29.64 25.93 11.60
N ASN A 109 -30.53 26.93 11.46
CA ASN A 109 -30.92 27.91 12.49
C ASN A 109 -29.78 28.83 12.96
N GLU A 110 -28.53 28.52 12.60
CA GLU A 110 -27.34 29.30 12.89
C GLU A 110 -26.34 29.23 11.73
N LYS A 111 -25.42 30.18 11.73
CA LYS A 111 -24.29 30.26 10.78
C LYS A 111 -23.15 29.39 11.31
N ILE A 112 -22.65 28.46 10.49
CA ILE A 112 -21.59 27.53 10.90
C ILE A 112 -20.34 27.80 10.06
N ILE A 113 -19.23 28.09 10.70
CA ILE A 113 -17.94 28.26 10.03
C ILE A 113 -17.14 26.98 10.19
N ILE A 114 -16.66 26.42 9.08
CA ILE A 114 -15.77 25.26 9.06
C ILE A 114 -14.48 25.64 8.35
N LYS A 115 -13.38 25.23 8.95
CA LYS A 115 -12.04 25.33 8.38
C LYS A 115 -11.69 23.99 7.73
N PHE A 116 -11.31 24.02 6.46
CA PHE A 116 -10.85 22.87 5.72
C PHE A 116 -9.39 23.01 5.30
N ASN A 117 -8.66 21.92 5.28
CA ASN A 117 -7.35 21.77 4.68
C ASN A 117 -7.52 21.30 3.22
N LEU A 118 -7.03 22.09 2.27
CA LEU A 118 -7.07 21.80 0.85
C LEU A 118 -5.91 20.87 0.46
N VAL A 119 -6.27 19.64 0.09
CA VAL A 119 -5.33 18.68 -0.49
C VAL A 119 -5.45 18.75 -2.01
N LEU A 120 -4.46 19.38 -2.64
CA LEU A 120 -4.37 19.44 -4.09
C LEU A 120 -3.64 18.22 -4.61
N PHE A 121 -4.20 17.55 -5.60
CA PHE A 121 -3.60 16.35 -6.15
C PHE A 121 -3.66 16.25 -7.68
N ASN A 122 -2.61 15.70 -8.31
CA ASN A 122 -2.62 15.35 -9.73
C ASN A 122 -2.35 13.85 -9.92
N TYR A 123 -3.37 13.11 -10.38
CA TYR A 123 -3.29 11.69 -10.71
C TYR A 123 -3.32 11.39 -12.21
N ASP A 124 -3.20 12.38 -13.10
CA ASP A 124 -3.25 12.14 -14.55
C ASP A 124 -2.12 11.22 -15.04
N LYS A 125 -1.01 11.15 -14.28
CA LYS A 125 0.14 10.29 -14.57
C LYS A 125 0.21 9.03 -13.71
N ILE A 126 -0.84 8.69 -12.95
CA ILE A 126 -0.77 7.56 -12.01
C ILE A 126 -0.49 6.24 -12.74
N ASN A 127 -1.13 6.01 -13.89
CA ASN A 127 -0.94 4.79 -14.67
C ASN A 127 0.50 4.68 -15.21
N ASP A 128 1.03 5.75 -15.80
CA ASP A 128 2.40 5.79 -16.31
C ASP A 128 3.42 5.64 -15.17
N ALA A 129 3.18 6.31 -14.04
CA ALA A 129 4.03 6.22 -12.87
C ALA A 129 4.07 4.80 -12.31
N VAL A 130 2.91 4.15 -12.16
CA VAL A 130 2.79 2.78 -11.69
C VAL A 130 3.41 1.80 -12.67
N TYR A 131 3.24 1.99 -13.98
CA TYR A 131 3.86 1.16 -15.00
C TYR A 131 5.40 1.18 -14.88
N ILE A 132 5.99 2.38 -14.80
CA ILE A 132 7.44 2.54 -14.65
C ILE A 132 7.93 1.95 -13.32
N LEU A 133 7.19 2.18 -12.22
CA LEU A 133 7.52 1.60 -10.92
C LEU A 133 7.48 0.07 -10.95
N ASN A 134 6.45 -0.54 -11.53
CA ASN A 134 6.36 -1.99 -11.62
C ASN A 134 7.53 -2.59 -12.43
N ASN A 135 7.93 -1.94 -13.53
CA ASN A 135 9.12 -2.35 -14.28
C ASN A 135 10.40 -2.25 -13.41
N TYR A 136 10.54 -1.17 -12.66
CA TYR A 136 11.66 -1.00 -11.73
C TYR A 136 11.67 -2.05 -10.61
N LEU A 137 10.53 -2.27 -9.95
CA LEU A 137 10.37 -3.23 -8.86
C LEU A 137 10.61 -4.67 -9.34
N PHE A 138 10.19 -4.99 -10.56
CA PHE A 138 10.47 -6.28 -11.18
C PHE A 138 11.95 -6.51 -11.48
N ALA A 139 12.66 -5.46 -11.94
CA ALA A 139 14.09 -5.50 -12.23
C ALA A 139 14.96 -5.47 -10.97
N ASN A 140 14.43 -4.98 -9.84
CA ASN A 140 15.17 -4.78 -8.60
C ASN A 140 14.58 -5.60 -7.43
N PRO A 141 14.55 -6.94 -7.53
CA PRO A 141 13.84 -7.79 -6.60
C PRO A 141 14.36 -7.66 -5.16
N LEU A 142 13.47 -7.73 -4.17
CA LEU A 142 13.86 -7.85 -2.77
C LEU A 142 14.54 -9.21 -2.55
N ILE A 143 15.75 -9.21 -2.00
CA ILE A 143 16.48 -10.43 -1.66
C ILE A 143 16.17 -10.80 -0.21
N ILE A 144 15.61 -11.98 0.00
CA ILE A 144 15.26 -12.49 1.33
C ILE A 144 16.14 -13.68 1.73
N ASN A 145 16.49 -13.75 3.00
CA ASN A 145 17.52 -14.64 3.53
C ASN A 145 17.06 -15.55 4.67
N LYS A 146 15.80 -15.45 5.10
CA LYS A 146 15.18 -16.36 6.08
C LYS A 146 14.21 -17.32 5.38
N SER A 147 13.90 -18.44 6.03
CA SER A 147 12.87 -19.38 5.58
C SER A 147 11.45 -19.00 6.02
N LYS A 148 11.33 -18.09 6.99
CA LYS A 148 10.05 -17.57 7.50
C LYS A 148 10.17 -16.07 7.79
N TYR A 149 9.11 -15.34 7.48
CA TYR A 149 8.92 -13.92 7.79
C TYR A 149 7.51 -13.73 8.34
N ILE A 150 7.37 -12.81 9.30
CA ILE A 150 6.05 -12.21 9.60
C ILE A 150 5.82 -10.99 8.69
N GLN A 151 4.56 -10.55 8.57
CA GLN A 151 4.17 -9.43 7.71
C GLN A 151 5.05 -8.19 7.91
N ILE A 152 5.16 -7.72 9.17
CA ILE A 152 5.88 -6.50 9.53
C ILE A 152 7.36 -6.57 9.14
N GLU A 153 8.03 -7.70 9.37
CA GLU A 153 9.44 -7.86 9.00
C GLU A 153 9.66 -7.69 7.49
N LEU A 154 8.72 -8.19 6.69
CA LEU A 154 8.80 -8.14 5.24
C LEU A 154 8.48 -6.74 4.71
N GLU A 155 7.47 -6.08 5.28
CA GLU A 155 7.16 -4.67 5.00
C GLU A 155 8.33 -3.74 5.35
N ASP A 156 9.00 -3.97 6.48
CA ASP A 156 10.19 -3.21 6.88
C ASP A 156 11.34 -3.38 5.86
N LEU A 157 11.55 -4.59 5.36
CA LEU A 157 12.55 -4.85 4.32
C LEU A 157 12.23 -4.12 3.01
N LEU A 158 10.95 -4.11 2.61
CA LEU A 158 10.48 -3.36 1.45
C LEU A 158 10.67 -1.85 1.66
N LYS A 159 10.27 -1.33 2.83
CA LYS A 159 10.38 0.08 3.21
C LYS A 159 11.83 0.53 3.16
N ASN A 160 12.73 -0.21 3.79
CA ASN A 160 14.16 0.09 3.81
C ASN A 160 14.77 0.13 2.40
N LYS A 161 14.32 -0.76 1.50
CA LYS A 161 14.87 -0.84 0.15
C LYS A 161 14.28 0.20 -0.81
N PHE A 162 12.97 0.43 -0.75
CA PHE A 162 12.24 1.12 -1.82
C PHE A 162 11.66 2.47 -1.42
N LYS A 163 11.39 2.73 -0.13
CA LYS A 163 10.68 3.95 0.34
C LYS A 163 11.22 5.23 -0.29
N ARG A 164 12.51 5.49 -0.15
CA ARG A 164 13.11 6.74 -0.62
C ARG A 164 12.94 6.97 -2.12
N LEU A 165 13.12 5.92 -2.92
CA LEU A 165 12.96 6.03 -4.37
C LEU A 165 11.49 6.16 -4.75
N PHE A 166 10.62 5.37 -4.11
CA PHE A 166 9.19 5.44 -4.29
C PHE A 166 8.65 6.84 -3.98
N ASP A 167 8.91 7.36 -2.77
CA ASP A 167 8.50 8.68 -2.32
C ASP A 167 8.98 9.78 -3.28
N ARG A 168 10.25 9.73 -3.69
CA ARG A 168 10.82 10.71 -4.62
C ARG A 168 10.20 10.63 -6.02
N TYR A 169 10.03 9.41 -6.53
CA TYR A 169 9.50 9.21 -7.88
C TYR A 169 8.02 9.59 -7.94
N ILE A 170 7.24 9.16 -6.95
CA ILE A 170 5.84 9.49 -6.82
C ILE A 170 5.68 10.99 -6.63
N SER A 171 6.34 11.64 -5.66
CA SER A 171 6.22 13.10 -5.47
C SER A 171 6.56 13.94 -6.72
N SER A 172 7.47 13.45 -7.57
CA SER A 172 7.84 14.12 -8.83
C SER A 172 6.81 13.93 -9.96
N ASN A 173 6.02 12.86 -9.91
CA ASN A 173 5.10 12.45 -10.99
C ASN A 173 3.63 12.62 -10.63
N ILE A 174 3.32 12.33 -9.38
CA ILE A 174 2.05 12.46 -8.72
C ILE A 174 2.20 13.59 -7.70
N PHE A 175 1.43 14.64 -7.92
CA PHE A 175 1.43 15.77 -7.00
C PHE A 175 0.43 15.49 -5.88
N LEU A 176 0.86 15.64 -4.63
CA LEU A 176 0.01 15.90 -3.47
C LEU A 176 0.65 17.09 -2.76
N LYS A 177 0.00 18.26 -2.75
CA LYS A 177 0.53 19.44 -2.04
C LYS A 177 0.72 19.06 -0.57
N SER A 178 1.92 19.32 -0.04
CA SER A 178 2.32 19.06 1.35
C SER A 178 2.46 17.59 1.77
N VAL A 179 2.46 16.63 0.84
CA VAL A 179 2.72 15.21 1.13
C VAL A 179 3.95 14.74 0.36
N ASN A 180 4.97 14.31 1.10
CA ASN A 180 6.22 13.79 0.52
C ASN A 180 6.45 12.30 0.88
N GLU A 181 5.63 11.73 1.76
CA GLU A 181 5.75 10.37 2.28
C GLU A 181 4.68 9.47 1.67
N PHE A 182 4.84 9.14 0.39
CA PHE A 182 3.86 8.38 -0.36
C PHE A 182 3.83 6.89 -0.02
N TRP A 183 4.93 6.36 0.53
CA TRP A 183 5.06 4.96 0.92
C TRP A 183 4.01 4.53 1.93
N GLU A 184 3.60 5.44 2.82
CA GLU A 184 2.61 5.14 3.86
C GLU A 184 1.19 4.93 3.29
N PHE A 185 0.97 5.20 1.99
CA PHE A 185 -0.28 4.90 1.28
C PHE A 185 -0.27 3.54 0.58
N LEU A 186 0.77 2.73 0.78
CA LEU A 186 0.82 1.36 0.30
C LEU A 186 0.13 0.43 1.30
N ASP A 187 -0.88 -0.28 0.82
CA ASP A 187 -1.58 -1.32 1.56
C ASP A 187 -1.17 -2.70 1.02
N PHE A 188 -0.32 -3.42 1.77
CA PHE A 188 0.24 -4.69 1.33
C PHE A 188 -0.74 -5.84 1.53
N GLU A 189 -0.87 -6.69 0.50
CA GLU A 189 -1.60 -7.96 0.66
C GLU A 189 -0.89 -8.86 1.69
N GLU A 190 -1.69 -9.53 2.53
CA GLU A 190 -1.17 -10.44 3.55
C GLU A 190 -0.21 -11.48 2.95
N VAL A 191 0.93 -11.67 3.59
CA VAL A 191 1.98 -12.62 3.17
C VAL A 191 1.42 -14.03 3.00
N LYS A 192 0.46 -14.46 3.83
CA LYS A 192 -0.15 -15.79 3.71
C LYS A 192 -0.94 -16.00 2.42
N ASN A 193 -1.44 -14.92 1.82
CA ASN A 193 -2.24 -14.95 0.59
C ASN A 193 -1.37 -14.74 -0.66
N GLN A 194 -0.07 -14.50 -0.49
CA GLN A 194 0.86 -14.27 -1.60
C GLN A 194 1.09 -15.55 -2.37
N LYS A 195 0.50 -15.59 -3.57
CA LYS A 195 0.80 -16.57 -4.60
C LYS A 195 1.94 -16.04 -5.44
N ASN A 196 2.97 -16.88 -5.66
CA ASN A 196 4.17 -16.53 -6.44
C ASN A 196 5.19 -15.61 -5.73
N ASP A 197 6.34 -15.40 -6.38
CA ASP A 197 7.46 -14.57 -5.90
C ASP A 197 7.19 -13.06 -5.94
N ILE A 198 5.96 -12.65 -5.67
CA ILE A 198 5.49 -11.27 -5.77
C ILE A 198 4.72 -10.92 -4.51
N ILE A 199 5.12 -9.84 -3.86
CA ILE A 199 4.32 -9.15 -2.85
C ILE A 199 3.53 -8.07 -3.57
N LYS A 200 2.20 -8.10 -3.40
CA LYS A 200 1.33 -7.08 -3.98
C LYS A 200 1.02 -5.99 -2.96
N ALA A 201 0.95 -4.77 -3.44
CA ALA A 201 0.43 -3.65 -2.67
C ALA A 201 -0.60 -2.88 -3.49
N ASN A 202 -1.69 -2.48 -2.83
CA ASN A 202 -2.60 -1.49 -3.36
C ASN A 202 -2.03 -0.10 -3.08
N PHE A 203 -2.02 0.74 -4.11
CA PHE A 203 -1.64 2.13 -4.00
C PHE A 203 -2.79 3.01 -4.48
N LEU A 204 -3.16 4.00 -3.66
CA LEU A 204 -4.15 5.05 -3.95
C LEU A 204 -5.47 4.55 -4.59
N ASN A 205 -5.97 3.40 -4.10
CA ASN A 205 -7.26 2.79 -4.47
C ASN A 205 -7.50 2.66 -5.97
N ASN A 206 -6.68 1.82 -6.64
CA ASN A 206 -7.00 1.03 -7.84
C ASN A 206 -5.73 0.61 -8.62
N THR A 207 -4.55 1.02 -8.16
CA THR A 207 -3.30 0.64 -8.81
C THR A 207 -2.52 -0.37 -7.98
N ASN A 208 -2.15 -1.47 -8.61
CA ASN A 208 -1.40 -2.54 -7.98
C ASN A 208 0.09 -2.35 -8.26
N LEU A 209 0.89 -2.49 -7.20
CA LEU A 209 2.33 -2.55 -7.28
C LEU A 209 2.81 -3.96 -6.95
N ASP A 210 3.64 -4.49 -7.83
CA ASP A 210 4.14 -5.86 -7.77
C ASP A 210 5.62 -5.85 -7.38
N PHE A 211 5.90 -6.18 -6.13
CA PHE A 211 7.26 -6.26 -5.59
C PHE A 211 7.80 -7.67 -5.77
N ARG A 212 8.74 -7.84 -6.70
CA ARG A 212 9.39 -9.13 -6.93
C ARG A 212 10.29 -9.52 -5.76
N ILE A 213 10.25 -10.79 -5.37
CA ILE A 213 11.12 -11.39 -4.36
C ILE A 213 12.08 -12.38 -5.03
N MET A 214 13.31 -12.46 -4.53
CA MET A 214 14.22 -13.58 -4.78
C MET A 214 14.81 -14.07 -3.46
N ARG A 215 15.17 -15.35 -3.41
CA ARG A 215 15.83 -15.93 -2.23
C ARG A 215 17.34 -15.80 -2.36
N ASP A 216 17.98 -15.55 -1.23
CA ASP A 216 19.43 -15.56 -1.14
C ASP A 216 19.96 -16.99 -1.16
N ALA A 217 20.70 -17.34 -2.21
CA ALA A 217 21.35 -18.63 -2.31
C ALA A 217 22.57 -18.77 -1.38
N SER A 218 23.11 -17.68 -0.83
CA SER A 218 24.36 -17.68 -0.06
C SER A 218 24.33 -18.62 1.14
N ASN A 219 23.24 -18.59 1.89
CA ASN A 219 23.14 -19.28 3.17
C ASN A 219 22.65 -20.74 3.06
N ILE A 220 22.25 -21.18 1.87
CA ILE A 220 21.69 -22.54 1.67
C ILE A 220 22.81 -23.58 1.70
N GLY A 221 22.71 -24.59 2.57
CA GLY A 221 23.67 -25.72 2.61
C GLY A 221 25.06 -25.37 3.14
N VAL A 222 25.21 -24.28 3.90
CA VAL A 222 26.51 -23.85 4.45
C VAL A 222 26.88 -24.60 5.73
N LYS A 223 25.90 -25.04 6.53
CA LYS A 223 26.19 -25.72 7.81
C LYS A 223 26.50 -27.20 7.61
N LYS A 224 27.47 -27.71 8.38
CA LYS A 224 27.89 -29.12 8.34
C LYS A 224 26.75 -30.12 8.64
N SER A 225 25.77 -29.72 9.46
CA SER A 225 24.59 -30.53 9.80
C SER A 225 23.62 -30.76 8.64
N ASP A 226 23.75 -29.98 7.57
CA ASP A 226 22.72 -29.85 6.52
C ASP A 226 23.08 -30.64 5.25
N LYS A 227 24.10 -31.50 5.33
CA LYS A 227 24.67 -32.22 4.17
C LYS A 227 23.88 -33.43 3.71
N TYR A 228 22.83 -33.81 4.42
CA TYR A 228 22.14 -35.09 4.20
C TYR A 228 20.74 -34.92 3.61
N ILE A 229 20.34 -35.90 2.81
CA ILE A 229 18.99 -36.01 2.24
C ILE A 229 18.51 -37.46 2.21
N THR A 230 17.21 -37.66 2.42
CA THR A 230 16.59 -38.98 2.35
C THR A 230 16.50 -39.46 0.91
N TYR A 231 16.90 -40.70 0.65
CA TYR A 231 16.73 -41.32 -0.66
C TYR A 231 15.28 -41.71 -0.95
N TYR A 232 14.81 -41.37 -2.14
CA TYR A 232 13.64 -41.98 -2.74
C TYR A 232 13.95 -42.48 -4.15
N SER A 233 13.48 -43.69 -4.47
CA SER A 233 13.54 -44.27 -5.82
C SER A 233 12.56 -43.56 -6.76
N ASP A 234 11.37 -43.23 -6.26
CA ASP A 234 10.37 -42.46 -7.00
C ASP A 234 10.86 -41.02 -7.25
N LYS A 235 10.80 -40.58 -8.52
CA LYS A 235 11.26 -39.26 -8.94
C LYS A 235 10.46 -38.12 -8.32
N LYS A 236 9.14 -38.28 -8.16
CA LYS A 236 8.28 -37.22 -7.59
C LYS A 236 8.58 -37.04 -6.11
N LEU A 237 8.72 -38.14 -5.37
CA LEU A 237 9.13 -38.13 -3.97
C LEU A 237 10.53 -37.55 -3.79
N MET A 238 11.48 -37.92 -4.65
CA MET A 238 12.83 -37.35 -4.60
C MET A 238 12.81 -35.83 -4.83
N ASN A 239 12.07 -35.35 -5.83
CA ASN A 239 11.97 -33.92 -6.10
C ASN A 239 11.29 -33.17 -4.94
N LYS A 240 10.25 -33.77 -4.34
CA LYS A 240 9.59 -33.22 -3.15
C LYS A 240 10.55 -33.12 -1.96
N GLU A 241 11.39 -34.14 -1.76
CA GLU A 241 12.37 -34.14 -0.66
C GLU A 241 13.45 -33.08 -0.86
N ILE A 242 13.97 -32.90 -2.09
CA ILE A 242 14.91 -31.81 -2.41
C ILE A 242 14.24 -30.45 -2.15
N PHE A 243 12.99 -30.27 -2.59
CA PHE A 243 12.26 -29.03 -2.33
C PHE A 243 12.06 -28.77 -0.83
N ASN A 244 11.68 -29.79 -0.05
CA ASN A 244 11.53 -29.67 1.40
C ASN A 244 12.85 -29.28 2.07
N TRP A 245 13.97 -29.88 1.62
CA TRP A 245 15.30 -29.51 2.08
C TRP A 245 15.60 -28.03 1.78
N ILE A 246 15.34 -27.57 0.55
CA ILE A 246 15.52 -26.15 0.16
C ILE A 246 14.65 -25.23 1.05
N LYS A 247 13.38 -25.59 1.27
CA LYS A 247 12.40 -24.81 2.05
C LYS A 247 12.79 -24.62 3.52
N LYS A 248 13.65 -25.48 4.09
CA LYS A 248 14.23 -25.26 5.43
C LYS A 248 15.06 -23.98 5.50
N TYR A 249 15.70 -23.60 4.38
CA TYR A 249 16.66 -22.49 4.29
C TYR A 249 16.16 -21.33 3.44
N SER A 250 14.97 -21.42 2.86
CA SER A 250 14.46 -20.44 1.90
C SER A 250 12.95 -20.30 2.01
N PHE A 251 12.48 -19.07 1.91
CA PHE A 251 11.08 -18.73 2.06
C PHE A 251 10.25 -19.21 0.86
N PHE A 252 9.27 -20.06 1.12
CA PHE A 252 8.26 -20.49 0.15
C PHE A 252 6.91 -20.62 0.84
N ASN A 253 5.94 -19.79 0.44
CA ASN A 253 4.59 -19.79 1.03
C ASN A 253 3.67 -20.89 0.50
N GLU A 254 3.89 -21.37 -0.72
CA GLU A 254 2.98 -22.32 -1.38
C GLU A 254 3.43 -23.79 -1.30
N GLU A 255 2.46 -24.67 -1.56
CA GLU A 255 2.70 -26.02 -2.06
C GLU A 255 3.11 -25.93 -3.54
N ILE A 256 4.40 -25.74 -3.80
CA ILE A 256 4.90 -25.79 -5.17
C ILE A 256 4.89 -27.24 -5.64
N THR A 257 4.26 -27.48 -6.79
CA THR A 257 4.17 -28.81 -7.42
C THR A 257 5.12 -28.95 -8.60
N ASP A 258 5.47 -27.86 -9.29
CA ASP A 258 6.44 -27.86 -10.40
C ASP A 258 7.85 -27.50 -9.92
N TYR A 259 8.55 -28.52 -9.41
CA TYR A 259 9.90 -28.39 -8.86
C TYR A 259 10.96 -28.01 -9.90
N ASN A 260 10.73 -28.29 -11.19
CA ASN A 260 11.72 -28.06 -12.26
C ASN A 260 12.03 -26.57 -12.45
N ASN A 261 11.11 -25.69 -12.05
CA ASN A 261 11.29 -24.25 -12.09
C ASN A 261 12.22 -23.74 -10.96
N ILE A 262 12.35 -24.50 -9.87
CA ILE A 262 13.08 -24.12 -8.65
C ILE A 262 14.52 -24.66 -8.69
N PHE A 263 14.69 -25.91 -9.09
CA PHE A 263 15.99 -26.55 -9.16
C PHE A 263 16.06 -27.56 -10.31
N LYS A 264 17.27 -27.91 -10.70
CA LYS A 264 17.55 -28.96 -11.67
C LYS A 264 18.52 -29.96 -11.06
N ILE A 265 18.17 -31.25 -11.11
CA ILE A 265 19.10 -32.31 -10.74
C ILE A 265 20.18 -32.40 -11.83
N GLU A 266 21.44 -32.26 -11.44
CA GLU A 266 22.59 -32.33 -12.34
C GLU A 266 23.19 -33.73 -12.33
N SER A 267 23.27 -34.38 -11.16
CA SER A 267 23.71 -35.76 -11.02
C SER A 267 23.07 -36.46 -9.82
N LYS A 268 22.93 -37.78 -9.90
CA LYS A 268 22.42 -38.64 -8.83
C LYS A 268 23.14 -39.98 -8.90
N ASP A 269 23.78 -40.38 -7.80
CA ASP A 269 24.36 -41.71 -7.62
C ASP A 269 23.86 -42.33 -6.29
N GLU A 270 24.44 -43.46 -5.88
CA GLU A 270 24.02 -44.17 -4.66
C GLU A 270 24.42 -43.46 -3.35
N LYS A 271 25.38 -42.54 -3.40
CA LYS A 271 25.96 -41.86 -2.25
C LYS A 271 25.56 -40.39 -2.18
N GLN A 272 25.33 -39.74 -3.32
CA GLN A 272 25.15 -38.31 -3.40
C GLN A 272 24.13 -37.90 -4.46
N ILE A 273 23.50 -36.75 -4.23
CA ILE A 273 22.70 -36.04 -5.22
C ILE A 273 23.21 -34.61 -5.36
N THR A 274 23.38 -34.17 -6.60
CA THR A 274 23.77 -32.81 -6.93
C THR A 274 22.68 -32.12 -7.72
N PHE A 275 22.29 -30.92 -7.30
CA PHE A 275 21.30 -30.10 -7.98
C PHE A 275 21.72 -28.63 -8.02
N SER A 276 21.26 -27.92 -9.05
CA SER A 276 21.46 -26.49 -9.21
C SER A 276 20.17 -25.72 -8.89
N LEU A 277 20.32 -24.59 -8.21
CA LEU A 277 19.22 -23.66 -7.94
C LEU A 277 18.95 -22.76 -9.15
N SER A 278 17.67 -22.53 -9.44
CA SER A 278 17.22 -21.72 -10.56
C SER A 278 17.38 -20.22 -10.32
N LYS A 279 18.02 -19.52 -11.26
CA LYS A 279 18.12 -18.05 -11.27
C LYS A 279 16.75 -17.34 -11.38
N LYS A 280 15.66 -18.07 -11.65
CA LYS A 280 14.31 -17.52 -11.62
C LYS A 280 13.87 -17.15 -10.20
N TYR A 281 14.22 -17.98 -9.22
CA TYR A 281 13.79 -17.87 -7.81
C TYR A 281 14.89 -17.40 -6.87
N PHE A 282 16.16 -17.60 -7.25
CA PHE A 282 17.33 -17.30 -6.42
C PHE A 282 18.19 -16.21 -7.05
N ASN A 283 18.76 -15.33 -6.22
CA ASN A 283 19.61 -14.20 -6.64
C ASN A 283 20.80 -14.61 -7.52
N TYR A 284 21.29 -15.84 -7.36
CA TYR A 284 22.24 -16.46 -8.27
C TYR A 284 22.08 -17.99 -8.29
N GLY A 285 22.60 -18.62 -9.34
CA GLY A 285 22.61 -20.08 -9.45
C GLY A 285 23.64 -20.67 -8.51
N LYS A 286 23.25 -21.67 -7.72
CA LYS A 286 24.13 -22.37 -6.77
C LYS A 286 24.02 -23.87 -6.97
N LEU A 287 25.16 -24.54 -7.03
CA LEU A 287 25.25 -25.99 -7.08
C LEU A 287 25.34 -26.52 -5.64
N ILE A 288 24.55 -27.53 -5.32
CA ILE A 288 24.46 -28.14 -4.00
C ILE A 288 24.59 -29.64 -4.17
N THR A 289 25.48 -30.25 -3.38
CA THR A 289 25.66 -31.69 -3.30
C THR A 289 25.33 -32.16 -1.89
N LEU A 290 24.44 -33.14 -1.79
CA LEU A 290 24.00 -33.74 -0.53
C LEU A 290 24.33 -35.23 -0.51
N GLU A 291 24.77 -35.72 0.63
CA GLU A 291 24.96 -37.14 0.94
C GLU A 291 23.61 -37.81 1.16
N ILE A 292 23.42 -38.97 0.53
CA ILE A 292 22.19 -39.74 0.57
C ILE A 292 22.19 -40.64 1.80
N ILE A 293 21.15 -40.52 2.61
CA ILE A 293 20.83 -41.50 3.66
C ILE A 293 19.72 -42.40 3.12
N LYS A 294 19.94 -43.72 3.14
CA LYS A 294 18.87 -44.69 2.84
C LYS A 294 17.80 -44.55 3.91
N GLY A 295 16.62 -44.07 3.53
CA GLY A 295 15.47 -44.10 4.42
C GLY A 295 15.13 -45.56 4.71
N THR A 296 15.16 -45.94 5.98
CA THR A 296 14.49 -47.15 6.45
C THR A 296 12.99 -46.89 6.38
N PHE A 297 12.35 -47.39 5.33
CA PHE A 297 10.90 -47.58 5.27
C PHE A 297 10.61 -49.07 5.42
#